data_AF-K5VBZ2-F1
#
_entry.id   AF-K5VBZ2-F1
#
_cell.length_a   1.000
_cell.length_b   1.000
_cell.length_c   1.000
_cell.angle_alpha   90.00
_cell.angle_beta   90.00
_cell.angle_gamma   90.00
#
_symmetry.space_group_name_H-M   'P 1'
#
loop_
_entity.id
_entity.type
_entity.pdbx_description
1 polymer ?
#
loop_
_entity_poly.entity_id
_entity_poly.type
_entity_poly.pdbx_seq_one_letter_code
_entity_poly.pdbx_strand_id
1 'polypeptide(L)' 'MSKVIPLLPVIVNNEEEYKVEKILDSCIYRRQLQYLIKWKEYRQGANKWIPAKDVHAKEHQTPQLL' A
#
# COMPACT_ATOMS: atom_id res chain seq x y z
N MET A 1 8.20 0.60 -23.21
CA MET A 1 7.82 -0.11 -21.96
C MET A 1 6.97 0.84 -21.13
N SER A 2 5.65 0.84 -21.33
CA SER A 2 4.76 1.79 -20.63
C SER A 2 4.62 1.38 -19.17
N LYS A 3 5.23 2.18 -18.29
CA LYS A 3 4.97 2.16 -16.86
C LYS A 3 3.56 2.74 -16.69
N VAL A 4 2.57 1.87 -16.45
CA VAL A 4 1.24 2.33 -16.03
C VAL A 4 1.45 2.95 -14.65
N ILE A 5 1.41 4.29 -14.61
CA ILE A 5 1.32 5.09 -13.40
C ILE A 5 -0.04 4.73 -12.80
N PRO A 6 -0.17 4.54 -11.47
CA PRO A 6 -1.49 4.32 -10.87
C PRO A 6 -2.42 5.45 -11.31
N LEU A 7 -3.72 5.18 -11.37
CA LEU A 7 -4.69 6.27 -11.26
C LEU A 7 -4.27 7.12 -10.07
N LEU A 8 -3.92 8.37 -10.37
CA LEU A 8 -3.15 9.35 -9.59
C LEU A 8 -3.09 9.10 -8.06
N PRO A 9 -1.92 9.28 -7.42
CA PRO A 9 -1.83 9.18 -5.97
C PRO A 9 -2.87 10.08 -5.29
N VAL A 10 -3.48 9.57 -4.23
CA VAL A 10 -4.33 10.40 -3.37
C VAL A 10 -3.40 11.13 -2.42
N ILE A 11 -3.53 12.45 -2.33
CA ILE A 11 -2.77 13.22 -1.33
C ILE A 11 -3.51 13.16 0.00
N VAL A 12 -2.93 12.50 0.99
CA VAL A 12 -3.45 12.42 2.36
C VAL A 12 -2.39 13.00 3.28
N ASN A 13 -2.75 13.96 4.13
CA ASN A 13 -1.81 14.62 5.04
C ASN A 13 -0.53 15.16 4.36
N ASN A 14 -0.65 15.64 3.12
CA ASN A 14 0.47 16.11 2.29
C ASN A 14 1.47 15.01 1.86
N GLU A 15 1.07 13.74 1.92
CA GLU A 15 1.82 12.57 1.44
C GLU A 15 1.06 11.83 0.33
N GLU A 16 1.79 11.18 -0.57
CA GLU A 16 1.21 10.39 -1.66
C GLU A 16 0.82 8.99 -1.19
N GLU A 17 -0.48 8.69 -1.23
CA GLU A 17 -1.01 7.36 -0.95
C GLU A 17 -1.48 6.63 -2.22
N TYR A 18 -1.25 5.32 -2.22
CA TYR A 18 -1.53 4.43 -3.34
C TYR A 18 -2.40 3.26 -2.87
N LYS A 19 -3.38 2.85 -3.69
CA LYS A 19 -4.25 1.72 -3.35
C LYS A 19 -3.49 0.40 -3.47
N VAL A 20 -3.41 -0.30 -2.35
CA VAL A 20 -2.92 -1.69 -2.27
C VAL A 20 -3.99 -2.64 -2.82
N GLU A 21 -3.60 -3.55 -3.71
CA GLU A 21 -4.45 -4.68 -4.11
C GLU A 21 -4.33 -5.81 -3.09
N LYS A 22 -3.09 -6.19 -2.76
CA LYS A 22 -2.78 -7.33 -1.88
C LYS A 22 -1.39 -7.21 -1.26
N ILE A 23 -1.24 -7.71 -0.04
CA ILE A 23 0.06 -8.03 0.55
C ILE A 23 0.46 -9.44 0.10
N LEU A 24 1.59 -9.54 -0.58
CA LEU A 24 2.08 -10.82 -1.13
C LEU A 24 2.96 -11.57 -0.14
N ASP A 25 3.72 -10.85 0.69
CA ASP A 25 4.68 -11.42 1.62
C ASP A 25 5.03 -10.43 2.75
N SER A 26 5.72 -10.91 3.78
CA SER A 26 6.23 -10.13 4.91
C SER A 26 7.64 -10.56 5.29
N CYS A 27 8.50 -9.60 5.64
CA CYS A 27 9.84 -9.92 6.15
C CYS A 27 10.30 -8.93 7.22
N ILE A 28 11.30 -9.32 8.02
CA ILE A 28 12.02 -8.41 8.92
C ILE A 28 13.34 -8.02 8.25
N TYR A 29 13.51 -6.73 7.93
CA TYR A 29 14.76 -6.17 7.40
C TYR A 29 15.24 -5.03 8.29
N ARG A 30 16.50 -5.08 8.73
CA ARG A 30 17.08 -4.11 9.67
C ARG A 30 16.21 -3.86 10.91
N ARG A 31 15.68 -4.95 11.49
CA ARG A 31 14.80 -4.95 12.68
C ARG A 31 13.45 -4.25 12.46
N GLN A 32 13.03 -4.05 11.21
CA GLN A 32 11.74 -3.46 10.85
C GLN A 32 10.92 -4.42 10.01
N LEU A 33 9.62 -4.54 10.32
CA LEU A 33 8.66 -5.30 9.51
C LEU A 33 8.41 -4.57 8.19
N GLN A 34 8.44 -5.31 7.09
CA GLN A 34 8.11 -4.83 5.75
C GLN A 34 7.12 -5.78 5.08
N TYR A 35 6.32 -5.23 4.17
CA TYR A 35 5.38 -5.97 3.35
C TYR A 35 5.72 -5.84 1.87
N LEU A 36 5.62 -6.95 1.13
CA LEU A 36 5.69 -6.93 -0.33
C LEU A 36 4.31 -6.59 -0.88
N ILE A 37 4.18 -5.37 -1.40
CA ILE A 37 2.90 -4.83 -1.85
C ILE A 37 2.68 -5.13 -3.34
N LYS A 38 1.52 -5.72 -3.66
CA LYS A 38 0.92 -5.66 -4.99
C LYS A 38 0.01 -4.45 -5.07
N TRP A 39 0.34 -3.52 -5.95
CA TRP A 39 -0.43 -2.31 -6.17
C TRP A 39 -1.63 -2.59 -7.08
N LYS A 40 -2.77 -1.96 -6.78
CA LYS A 40 -3.97 -2.09 -7.61
C LYS A 40 -3.74 -1.45 -8.98
N GLU A 41 -4.09 -2.16 -10.04
CA GLU A 41 -3.98 -1.73 -11.45
C GLU A 41 -2.55 -1.60 -12.00
N TYR A 42 -1.55 -2.14 -11.29
CA TYR A 42 -0.18 -2.26 -11.82
C TYR A 42 0.14 -3.68 -12.26
N ARG A 43 1.12 -3.78 -13.17
CA ARG A 43 1.72 -5.06 -13.54
C ARG A 43 2.53 -5.63 -12.37
N GLN A 44 2.64 -6.97 -12.34
CA GLN A 44 3.36 -7.72 -11.30
C GLN A 44 4.82 -7.26 -11.08
N GLY A 45 5.46 -6.66 -12.08
CA GLY A 45 6.82 -6.10 -11.94
C GLY A 45 6.93 -4.82 -11.12
N ALA A 46 5.81 -4.23 -10.65
CA ALA A 46 5.79 -3.01 -9.86
C ALA A 46 5.78 -3.26 -8.34
N ASN A 47 5.82 -4.52 -7.90
CA ASN A 47 5.77 -4.87 -6.49
C ASN A 47 6.96 -4.26 -5.73
N LYS A 48 6.72 -3.78 -4.51
CA LYS A 48 7.76 -3.16 -3.67
C LYS A 48 7.63 -3.60 -2.22
N TRP A 49 8.77 -3.73 -1.56
CA TRP A 49 8.85 -3.85 -0.11
C TRP A 49 8.66 -2.47 0.52
N ILE A 50 7.63 -2.34 1.35
CA ILE A 50 7.26 -1.10 2.03
C ILE A 50 7.31 -1.34 3.55
N PRO A 51 7.88 -0.42 4.35
CA PRO A 51 7.85 -0.53 5.80
C PRO A 51 6.41 -0.63 6.31
N ALA A 52 6.17 -1.49 7.30
CA ALA A 52 4.83 -1.69 7.86
C ALA A 52 4.21 -0.39 8.41
N LYS A 53 5.04 0.55 8.88
CA LYS A 53 4.61 1.88 9.35
C LYS A 53 4.00 2.76 8.24
N ASP A 54 4.33 2.49 6.98
CA ASP A 54 3.87 3.23 5.80
C ASP A 54 2.75 2.46 5.05
N VAL A 55 2.21 1.39 5.66
CA VAL A 55 1.09 0.59 5.12
C VAL A 55 -0.12 0.75 6.03
N HIS A 56 -1.15 1.41 5.52
CA HIS A 56 -2.35 1.73 6.28
C HIS A 56 -3.52 0.85 5.81
N ALA A 57 -4.23 0.23 6.75
CA ALA A 57 -5.55 -0.31 6.50
C ALA A 57 -6.58 0.79 6.78
N LYS A 58 -7.68 0.84 6.02
CA LYS A 58 -8.81 1.66 6.44
C LYS A 58 -9.23 1.17 7.82
N GLU A 59 -9.21 2.07 8.79
CA GLU A 59 -9.83 1.83 10.08
C GLU A 59 -11.25 1.34 9.82
N HIS A 60 -11.66 0.26 10.50
CA HIS A 60 -13.04 -0.18 10.43
C HIS A 60 -13.90 1.03 10.81
N GLN A 61 -14.66 1.58 9.87
CA GLN A 61 -15.81 2.39 10.21
C GLN A 61 -16.71 1.45 11.01
N THR A 62 -16.57 1.45 12.33
CA THR A 62 -17.61 0.93 13.21
C THR A 62 -18.85 1.69 12.79
N PRO A 63 -19.91 1.05 12.28
CA PRO A 63 -21.17 1.73 12.11
C PRO A 63 -21.46 2.36 13.47
N GLN A 64 -21.61 3.68 13.52
CA GLN A 64 -22.13 4.31 14.72
C GLN A 64 -23.50 3.67 14.92
N LEU A 65 -23.61 2.80 15.93
CA LEU A 65 -24.89 2.23 16.34
C LEU A 65 -25.76 3.41 16.76
N LEU A 66 -26.75 3.73 15.93
CA LEU A 66 -27.95 4.47 16.31
C LEU A 66 -28.97 3.48 16.85
#